data_AF-A0A6A6MN62-F1
#
_entry.id   AF-A0A6A6MN62-F1
#
_cell.length_a   1.000
_cell.length_b   1.000
_cell.length_c   1.000
_cell.angle_alpha   90.00
_cell.angle_beta   90.00
_cell.angle_gamma   90.00
#
_symmetry.space_group_name_H-M   'P 1'
#
loop_
_entity.id
_entity.type
_entity.pdbx_description
1 polymer ?
#
loop_
_entity_poly.entity_id
_entity_poly.type
_entity_poly.pdbx_seq_one_letter_code
_entity_poly.pdbx_strand_id
1 'polypeptide(L)'
;MIQLAPAMPAMNSANLIWTCVGDLTTQKIIVDVSIKNNNAVKVADWILCNSAHDFEPGAFTLAPKILPIGPLLAGSREGDSVGHFWPEDSNCLKWLDQQPLKSVIYVAFGSFTIFDKSQFQELALGLEISCRPFLWAVRPDITSDTNAYPEGFQERVATRGQMVEWAPQQKVLSHPSIACFLSHCGGIDVNRNEVGSSCEKIKNKVEQVLSDENITARAAEFKEKAMKSAREGGYSCKNFNNFIAWMKA
;
A
#
# COMPACT_ATOMS: atom_id res chain seq x y z
N MET A 1 10.79 -8.37 21.04
CA MET A 1 10.81 -8.89 19.65
C MET A 1 10.46 -10.36 19.68
N ILE A 2 9.64 -10.84 18.75
CA ILE A 2 9.20 -12.23 18.62
C ILE A 2 9.58 -12.70 17.22
N GLN A 3 10.12 -13.91 17.09
CA GLN A 3 10.43 -14.52 15.80
C GLN A 3 9.61 -15.82 15.69
N LEU A 4 8.81 -15.94 14.63
CA LEU A 4 7.89 -17.08 14.46
C LEU A 4 8.58 -18.31 13.83
N ALA A 5 9.60 -18.10 13.00
CA ALA A 5 10.41 -19.14 12.39
C ALA A 5 11.82 -18.61 12.03
N PRO A 6 12.85 -19.46 11.92
CA PRO A 6 14.22 -19.01 11.61
C PRO A 6 14.36 -18.20 10.32
N ALA A 7 13.55 -18.51 9.29
CA ALA A 7 13.55 -17.82 8.00
C ALA A 7 12.66 -16.56 7.95
N MET A 8 12.07 -16.14 9.08
CA MET A 8 11.22 -14.96 9.17
C MET A 8 11.91 -13.86 9.96
N PRO A 9 11.69 -12.57 9.63
CA PRO A 9 12.22 -11.46 10.40
C PRO A 9 11.64 -11.43 11.82
N ALA A 10 12.43 -10.97 12.79
CA ALA A 10 11.92 -10.69 14.12
C ALA A 10 10.92 -9.52 14.07
N MET A 11 9.78 -9.68 14.73
CA MET A 11 8.70 -8.71 14.77
C MET A 11 8.61 -8.06 16.15
N ASN A 12 8.34 -6.76 16.21
CA ASN A 12 7.96 -6.12 17.46
C ASN A 12 6.51 -6.49 17.78
N SER A 13 6.24 -6.99 18.97
CA SER A 13 4.87 -7.32 19.39
C SER A 13 3.94 -6.11 19.39
N ALA A 14 4.49 -4.89 19.47
CA ALA A 14 3.71 -3.65 19.32
C ALA A 14 3.14 -3.47 17.90
N ASN A 15 3.69 -4.16 16.90
CA ASN A 15 3.27 -4.07 15.49
C ASN A 15 2.27 -5.18 15.11
N LEU A 16 1.81 -5.99 16.06
CA LEU A 16 0.77 -6.98 15.81
C LEU A 16 -0.55 -6.26 15.52
N ILE A 17 -1.36 -6.77 14.60
CA ILE A 17 -2.57 -6.07 14.16
C ILE A 17 -3.54 -5.74 15.31
N TRP A 18 -3.60 -6.61 16.32
CA TRP A 18 -4.43 -6.40 17.52
C TRP A 18 -3.79 -5.49 18.58
N THR A 19 -2.58 -4.99 18.36
CA THR A 19 -1.93 -4.03 19.26
C THR A 19 -1.79 -2.64 18.64
N CYS A 20 -1.71 -2.54 17.32
CA CYS A 20 -1.44 -1.29 16.62
C CYS A 20 -2.67 -0.63 15.94
N VAL A 21 -3.84 -1.29 15.97
CA VAL A 21 -5.06 -0.79 15.31
C VAL A 21 -6.12 -0.43 16.34
N GLY A 22 -6.61 0.81 16.26
CA GLY A 22 -7.76 1.29 17.03
C GLY A 22 -7.53 1.39 18.55
N ASP A 23 -8.62 1.60 19.28
CA ASP A 23 -8.64 1.67 20.73
C ASP A 23 -8.66 0.27 21.39
N LEU A 24 -8.62 0.22 22.72
CA LEU A 24 -8.63 -1.05 23.47
C LEU A 24 -9.85 -1.93 23.15
N THR A 25 -10.98 -1.32 22.81
CA THR A 25 -12.20 -2.04 22.42
C THR A 25 -12.00 -2.72 21.07
N THR A 26 -11.51 -1.97 20.08
CA THR A 26 -11.19 -2.47 18.74
C THR A 26 -10.13 -3.57 18.81
N GLN A 27 -9.09 -3.38 19.60
CA GLN A 27 -8.02 -4.36 19.81
C GLN A 27 -8.57 -5.69 20.35
N LYS A 28 -9.43 -5.65 21.37
CA LYS A 28 -10.10 -6.86 21.90
C LYS A 28 -10.93 -7.58 20.84
N ILE A 29 -11.70 -6.82 20.06
CA ILE A 29 -12.50 -7.36 18.95
C ILE A 29 -11.59 -8.05 17.92
N ILE A 30 -10.47 -7.43 17.54
CA ILE A 30 -9.52 -8.02 16.58
C ILE A 30 -8.93 -9.31 17.14
N VAL A 31 -8.55 -9.36 18.43
CA VAL A 31 -8.08 -10.61 19.06
C VAL A 31 -9.14 -11.70 18.99
N ASP A 32 -10.37 -11.40 19.40
CA ASP A 32 -11.47 -12.37 19.43
C ASP A 32 -11.78 -12.90 18.03
N VAL A 33 -11.82 -12.02 17.03
CA VAL A 33 -11.99 -12.40 15.62
C VAL A 33 -10.82 -13.27 15.15
N SER A 34 -9.58 -12.92 15.49
CA SER A 34 -8.40 -13.68 15.10
C SER A 34 -8.43 -15.10 15.69
N ILE A 35 -8.82 -15.26 16.96
CA ILE A 35 -8.95 -16.57 17.61
C ILE A 35 -10.06 -17.40 16.93
N LYS A 36 -11.21 -16.80 16.65
CA LYS A 36 -12.32 -17.49 15.96
C LYS A 36 -11.92 -17.91 14.55
N ASN A 37 -11.28 -17.03 13.79
CA ASN A 37 -10.79 -17.34 12.45
C ASN A 37 -9.75 -18.47 12.48
N ASN A 38 -8.83 -18.49 13.44
CA ASN A 38 -7.86 -19.57 13.57
C ASN A 38 -8.50 -20.94 13.81
N ASN A 39 -9.66 -20.99 14.47
CA ASN A 39 -10.41 -22.24 14.60
C ASN A 39 -11.12 -22.63 13.30
N ALA A 40 -11.72 -21.68 12.58
CA ALA A 40 -12.33 -21.92 11.28
C ALA A 40 -11.30 -22.41 10.24
N VAL A 41 -10.09 -21.86 10.27
CA VAL A 41 -8.99 -22.24 9.39
C VAL A 41 -8.58 -23.72 9.56
N LYS A 42 -8.78 -24.33 10.74
CA LYS A 42 -8.43 -25.75 10.97
C LYS A 42 -9.26 -26.72 10.14
N VAL A 43 -10.49 -26.34 9.79
CA VAL A 43 -11.41 -27.17 9.00
C VAL A 43 -11.43 -26.79 7.51
N ALA A 44 -10.67 -25.76 7.12
CA ALA A 44 -10.54 -25.40 5.71
C ALA A 44 -9.60 -26.39 4.99
N ASP A 45 -10.02 -26.84 3.81
CA ASP A 45 -9.17 -27.65 2.92
C ASP A 45 -8.01 -26.81 2.35
N TRP A 46 -8.30 -25.54 2.03
CA TRP A 46 -7.36 -24.61 1.42
C TRP A 46 -7.46 -23.22 2.01
N ILE A 47 -6.32 -22.55 2.15
CA ILE A 47 -6.24 -21.12 2.49
C ILE A 47 -5.57 -20.43 1.30
N LEU A 48 -6.34 -19.67 0.52
CA LEU A 48 -5.78 -18.91 -0.60
C LEU A 48 -5.16 -17.60 -0.09
N CYS A 49 -3.93 -17.32 -0.48
CA CYS A 49 -3.23 -16.10 -0.09
C CYS A 49 -2.82 -15.30 -1.32
N ASN A 50 -3.22 -14.04 -1.37
CA ASN A 50 -2.79 -13.10 -2.41
C ASN A 50 -1.37 -12.58 -2.13
N SER A 51 -0.40 -13.50 -2.19
CA SER A 51 1.04 -13.24 -2.10
C SER A 51 1.77 -14.27 -2.97
N ALA A 52 3.08 -14.13 -3.11
CA ALA A 52 3.92 -15.01 -3.92
C ALA A 52 4.98 -15.68 -3.03
N HIS A 53 5.32 -16.94 -3.33
CA HIS A 53 6.28 -17.70 -2.54
C HIS A 53 7.62 -16.98 -2.35
N ASP A 54 8.12 -16.32 -3.39
CA ASP A 54 9.38 -15.57 -3.37
C ASP A 54 9.36 -14.32 -2.47
N PHE A 55 8.17 -13.87 -2.04
CA PHE A 55 8.02 -12.74 -1.12
C PHE A 55 8.07 -13.15 0.35
N GLU A 56 7.53 -14.32 0.66
CA GLU A 56 7.35 -14.76 2.06
C GLU A 56 7.70 -16.25 2.25
N PRO A 57 8.89 -16.72 1.82
CA PRO A 57 9.22 -18.14 1.82
C PRO A 57 9.18 -18.77 3.21
N GLY A 58 9.61 -18.02 4.24
CA GLY A 58 9.55 -18.47 5.64
C GLY A 58 8.11 -18.68 6.14
N ALA A 59 7.18 -17.83 5.72
CA ALA A 59 5.77 -17.94 6.12
C ALA A 59 5.10 -19.16 5.48
N PHE A 60 5.32 -19.38 4.18
CA PHE A 60 4.76 -20.54 3.47
C PHE A 60 5.40 -21.86 3.91
N THR A 61 6.66 -21.83 4.36
CA THR A 61 7.30 -23.01 4.99
C THR A 61 6.67 -23.34 6.34
N LEU A 62 6.40 -22.32 7.17
CA LEU A 62 5.78 -22.50 8.48
C LEU A 62 4.32 -22.96 8.38
N ALA A 63 3.58 -22.47 7.38
CA ALA A 63 2.16 -22.75 7.19
C ALA A 63 1.87 -23.30 5.78
N PRO A 64 2.19 -24.58 5.51
CA PRO A 64 2.12 -25.17 4.16
C PRO A 64 0.70 -25.31 3.60
N LYS A 65 -0.34 -25.18 4.45
CA LYS A 65 -1.75 -25.12 4.00
C LYS A 65 -2.12 -23.79 3.33
N ILE A 66 -1.29 -22.77 3.46
CA ILE A 66 -1.48 -21.48 2.81
C ILE A 66 -0.93 -21.58 1.39
N LEU A 67 -1.82 -21.46 0.42
CA LEU A 67 -1.52 -21.53 -0.99
C LEU A 67 -1.32 -20.11 -1.56
N PRO A 68 -0.08 -19.71 -1.91
CA PRO A 68 0.16 -18.42 -2.54
C PRO A 68 -0.33 -18.44 -3.99
N ILE A 69 -1.25 -17.53 -4.31
CA ILE A 69 -1.86 -17.37 -5.64
C ILE A 69 -1.66 -15.96 -6.20
N GLY A 70 -0.86 -15.12 -5.53
CA GLY A 70 -0.65 -13.73 -5.89
C GLY A 70 0.64 -13.43 -6.68
N PRO A 71 0.86 -12.16 -7.06
CA PRO A 71 -0.10 -11.08 -6.93
C PRO A 71 -1.26 -11.24 -7.93
N LEU A 72 -2.49 -11.13 -7.43
CA LEU A 72 -3.69 -11.06 -8.25
C LEU A 72 -3.80 -9.65 -8.83
N LEU A 73 -3.60 -9.53 -10.14
CA LEU A 73 -3.68 -8.25 -10.85
C LEU A 73 -5.14 -8.01 -11.28
N ALA A 74 -5.76 -6.95 -10.76
CA ALA A 74 -7.15 -6.59 -11.08
C ALA A 74 -7.34 -6.19 -12.56
N GLY A 75 -6.29 -5.64 -13.20
CA GLY A 75 -6.35 -5.09 -14.56
C GLY A 75 -6.35 -6.07 -15.74
N SER A 76 -6.64 -7.36 -15.52
CA SER A 76 -6.79 -8.34 -16.61
C SER A 76 -8.26 -8.61 -16.98
N ARG A 77 -9.22 -7.92 -16.34
CA ARG A 77 -10.64 -8.04 -16.67
C ARG A 77 -11.01 -7.06 -17.77
N GLU A 78 -11.55 -7.59 -18.87
CA GLU A 78 -12.35 -6.81 -19.81
C GLU A 78 -13.65 -6.40 -19.11
N GLY A 79 -13.68 -5.19 -18.55
CA GLY A 79 -14.83 -4.65 -17.84
C GLY A 79 -14.45 -3.61 -16.79
N ASP A 80 -15.44 -2.84 -16.31
CA ASP A 80 -15.23 -1.90 -15.22
C ASP A 80 -14.78 -2.63 -13.96
N SER A 81 -13.81 -2.04 -13.26
CA SER A 81 -13.38 -2.56 -11.98
C SER A 81 -14.54 -2.44 -10.97
N VAL A 82 -14.85 -3.54 -10.30
CA VAL A 82 -15.97 -3.65 -9.35
C VAL A 82 -15.47 -3.57 -7.92
N GLY A 83 -16.23 -2.91 -7.04
CA GLY A 83 -15.91 -2.82 -5.61
C GLY A 83 -15.14 -1.57 -5.17
N HIS A 84 -15.30 -0.45 -5.89
CA HIS A 84 -14.76 0.84 -5.45
C HIS A 84 -15.69 1.52 -4.44
N PHE A 85 -15.09 2.14 -3.43
CA PHE A 85 -15.81 2.96 -2.46
C PHE A 85 -16.20 4.35 -3.02
N TRP A 86 -15.44 4.85 -4.01
CA TRP A 86 -15.64 6.16 -4.65
C TRP A 86 -15.45 6.07 -6.17
N PRO A 87 -16.08 6.96 -6.95
CA PRO A 87 -15.87 7.04 -8.40
C PRO A 87 -14.40 7.40 -8.73
N GLU A 88 -13.78 6.65 -9.64
CA GLU A 88 -12.41 6.94 -10.07
C GLU A 88 -12.35 8.20 -10.94
N ASP A 89 -11.49 9.15 -10.57
CA ASP A 89 -11.14 10.27 -11.43
C ASP A 89 -9.99 9.89 -12.37
N SER A 90 -10.35 9.43 -13.57
CA SER A 90 -9.38 9.08 -14.61
C SER A 90 -8.71 10.31 -15.25
N ASN A 91 -9.16 11.55 -14.99
CA ASN A 91 -8.50 12.74 -15.52
C ASN A 91 -7.10 12.94 -14.94
N CYS A 92 -6.81 12.37 -13.77
CA CYS A 92 -5.46 12.38 -13.23
C CYS A 92 -4.44 11.71 -14.15
N LEU A 93 -4.85 10.76 -14.99
CA LEU A 93 -3.96 10.13 -15.98
C LEU A 93 -3.51 11.14 -17.04
N LYS A 94 -4.41 12.02 -17.53
CA LYS A 94 -4.06 13.09 -18.47
C LYS A 94 -3.12 14.12 -17.86
N TRP A 95 -3.24 14.37 -16.56
CA TRP A 95 -2.30 15.22 -15.83
C TRP A 95 -0.93 14.54 -15.72
N LEU A 96 -0.88 13.22 -15.46
CA LEU A 96 0.34 12.44 -15.40
C LEU A 96 1.08 12.37 -16.74
N ASP A 97 0.35 12.34 -17.88
CA ASP A 97 0.92 12.37 -19.23
C ASP A 97 1.77 13.63 -19.49
N GLN A 98 1.48 14.73 -18.79
CA GLN A 98 2.18 16.01 -18.92
C GLN A 98 3.41 16.11 -18.03
N GLN A 99 3.64 15.13 -17.15
CA GLN A 99 4.74 15.15 -16.20
C GLN A 99 5.98 14.43 -16.78
N PRO A 100 7.21 14.87 -16.43
CA PRO A 100 8.42 14.15 -16.79
C PRO A 100 8.42 12.70 -16.26
N LEU A 101 9.17 11.83 -16.93
CA LEU A 101 9.37 10.45 -16.50
C LEU A 101 9.94 10.40 -15.07
N LYS A 102 9.43 9.48 -14.24
CA LYS A 102 9.89 9.26 -12.86
C LYS A 102 10.03 10.55 -12.04
N SER A 103 9.05 11.45 -12.12
CA SER A 103 9.06 12.75 -11.41
C SER A 103 7.99 12.89 -10.34
N VAL A 104 6.86 12.17 -10.48
CA VAL A 104 5.65 12.36 -9.67
C VAL A 104 5.68 11.49 -8.42
N ILE A 105 5.37 12.08 -7.27
CA ILE A 105 5.05 11.36 -6.04
C ILE A 105 3.57 11.00 -6.07
N TYR A 106 3.24 9.71 -6.07
CA TYR A 106 1.87 9.29 -5.84
C TYR A 106 1.61 9.11 -4.36
N VAL A 107 0.51 9.64 -3.85
CA VAL A 107 0.14 9.61 -2.43
C VAL A 107 -1.26 9.04 -2.28
N ALA A 108 -1.39 7.91 -1.59
CA ALA A 108 -2.70 7.32 -1.28
C ALA A 108 -2.64 6.44 -0.03
N PHE A 109 -3.54 6.71 0.93
CA PHE A 109 -3.62 5.99 2.20
C PHE A 109 -4.82 5.01 2.26
N GLY A 110 -5.26 4.54 1.09
CA GLY A 110 -6.34 3.56 0.99
C GLY A 110 -7.69 4.08 1.50
N SER A 111 -8.60 3.15 1.77
CA SER A 111 -10.01 3.43 2.12
C SER A 111 -10.29 3.55 3.62
N PHE A 112 -9.30 3.30 4.49
CA PHE A 112 -9.53 3.22 5.94
C PHE A 112 -8.72 4.22 6.77
N THR A 113 -7.60 4.74 6.26
CA THR A 113 -6.77 5.68 7.04
C THR A 113 -7.46 7.02 7.21
N ILE A 114 -7.59 7.45 8.46
CA ILE A 114 -8.10 8.77 8.84
C ILE A 114 -6.94 9.55 9.48
N PHE A 115 -6.72 10.77 9.00
CA PHE A 115 -5.76 11.70 9.56
C PHE A 115 -6.44 12.67 10.52
N ASP A 116 -5.79 12.93 11.65
CA ASP A 116 -6.08 14.17 12.35
C ASP A 116 -5.63 15.38 11.51
N LYS A 117 -6.14 16.56 11.86
CA LYS A 117 -5.84 17.80 11.11
C LYS A 117 -4.35 18.09 11.04
N SER A 118 -3.61 17.85 12.13
CA SER A 118 -2.17 18.14 12.18
C SER A 118 -1.38 17.22 11.26
N GLN A 119 -1.69 15.92 11.24
CA GLN A 119 -1.07 14.95 10.35
C GLN A 119 -1.35 15.28 8.88
N PHE A 120 -2.59 15.66 8.56
CA PHE A 120 -2.98 16.07 7.22
C PHE A 120 -2.20 17.30 6.75
N GLN A 121 -2.09 18.32 7.62
CA GLN A 121 -1.38 19.55 7.32
C GLN A 121 0.13 19.33 7.17
N GLU A 122 0.74 18.53 8.04
CA GLU A 122 2.17 18.18 7.94
C GLU A 122 2.47 17.40 6.65
N LEU A 123 1.57 16.51 6.22
CA LEU A 123 1.70 15.83 4.93
C LEU A 123 1.57 16.81 3.76
N ALA A 124 0.57 17.69 3.78
CA ALA A 124 0.40 18.71 2.75
C ALA A 124 1.64 19.61 2.64
N LEU A 125 2.13 20.13 3.77
CA LEU A 125 3.34 20.96 3.82
C LEU A 125 4.58 20.17 3.38
N GLY A 126 4.70 18.90 3.75
CA GLY A 126 5.81 18.03 3.33
C GLY A 126 5.86 17.85 1.81
N LEU A 127 4.70 17.66 1.18
CA LEU A 127 4.57 17.62 -0.28
C LEU A 127 4.90 18.98 -0.90
N GLU A 128 4.43 20.09 -0.29
CA GLU A 128 4.70 21.44 -0.77
C GLU A 128 6.20 21.73 -0.85
N ILE A 129 6.93 21.49 0.25
CA ILE A 129 8.38 21.79 0.38
C ILE A 129 9.27 20.77 -0.34
N SER A 130 8.72 19.63 -0.76
CA SER A 130 9.43 18.68 -1.63
C SER A 130 9.73 19.27 -3.01
N CYS A 131 8.99 20.32 -3.41
CA CYS A 131 9.11 20.98 -4.72
C CYS A 131 8.99 20.01 -5.91
N ARG A 132 8.36 18.86 -5.72
CA ARG A 132 8.14 17.84 -6.75
C ARG A 132 6.68 17.81 -7.21
N PRO A 133 6.41 17.36 -8.44
CA PRO A 133 5.07 17.01 -8.84
C PRO A 133 4.49 15.93 -7.94
N PHE A 134 3.22 16.05 -7.55
CA PHE A 134 2.54 15.01 -6.77
C PHE A 134 1.09 14.82 -7.20
N LEU A 135 0.64 13.57 -7.16
CA LEU A 135 -0.76 13.19 -7.29
C LEU A 135 -1.22 12.62 -5.95
N TRP A 136 -2.17 13.27 -5.30
CA TRP A 136 -2.67 12.88 -3.99
C TRP A 136 -4.14 12.48 -4.05
N ALA A 137 -4.42 11.21 -3.72
CA ALA A 137 -5.77 10.73 -3.46
C ALA A 137 -6.24 11.18 -2.07
N VAL A 138 -7.11 12.19 -2.04
CA VAL A 138 -7.66 12.83 -0.84
C VAL A 138 -9.15 12.52 -0.76
N ARG A 139 -9.50 11.45 -0.04
CA ARG A 139 -10.91 11.07 0.13
C ARG A 139 -11.68 12.14 0.92
N PRO A 140 -12.99 12.34 0.68
CA PRO A 140 -13.80 13.28 1.43
C PRO A 140 -13.83 13.02 2.94
N ASP A 141 -13.68 11.76 3.34
CA ASP A 141 -13.69 11.30 4.74
C ASP A 141 -12.29 11.06 5.30
N ILE A 142 -11.22 11.47 4.61
CA ILE A 142 -9.84 11.21 5.05
C ILE A 142 -9.48 11.95 6.36
N THR A 143 -10.26 12.96 6.73
CA THR A 143 -10.11 13.75 7.96
C THR A 143 -11.47 14.26 8.40
N SER A 144 -11.65 14.52 9.69
CA SER A 144 -12.92 15.02 10.24
C SER A 144 -13.16 16.51 9.98
N ASP A 145 -12.16 17.24 9.46
CA ASP A 145 -12.25 18.67 9.17
C ASP A 145 -12.38 18.90 7.66
N THR A 146 -13.52 19.46 7.23
CA THR A 146 -13.80 19.74 5.81
C THR A 146 -12.85 20.76 5.17
N ASN A 147 -12.15 21.56 5.98
CA ASN A 147 -11.12 22.51 5.54
C ASN A 147 -9.77 22.23 6.23
N ALA A 148 -9.31 20.98 6.15
CA ALA A 148 -8.06 20.57 6.77
C ALA A 148 -6.79 21.13 6.09
N TYR A 149 -6.86 21.56 4.83
CA TYR A 149 -5.69 22.09 4.12
C TYR A 149 -5.07 23.31 4.82
N PRO A 150 -3.73 23.46 4.78
CA PRO A 150 -3.09 24.72 5.16
C PRO A 150 -3.63 25.87 4.30
N GLU A 151 -3.78 27.06 4.89
CA GLU A 151 -4.26 28.24 4.18
C GLU A 151 -3.43 28.49 2.91
N GLY A 152 -4.08 28.69 1.76
CA GLY A 152 -3.44 28.95 0.47
C GLY A 152 -2.68 27.77 -0.15
N PHE A 153 -2.75 26.56 0.43
CA PHE A 153 -1.97 25.41 -0.03
C PHE A 153 -2.27 25.05 -1.48
N GLN A 154 -3.55 24.95 -1.83
CA GLN A 154 -3.99 24.50 -3.16
C GLN A 154 -3.50 25.46 -4.25
N GLU A 155 -3.52 26.76 -3.99
CA GLU A 155 -3.00 27.80 -4.88
C GLU A 155 -1.47 27.70 -5.03
N ARG A 156 -0.74 27.52 -3.92
CA ARG A 156 0.73 27.41 -3.94
C ARG A 156 1.23 26.18 -4.68
N VAL A 157 0.45 25.10 -4.70
CA VAL A 157 0.82 23.84 -5.39
C VAL A 157 0.16 23.65 -6.75
N ALA A 158 -0.75 24.54 -7.18
CA ALA A 158 -1.60 24.35 -8.37
C ALA A 158 -0.85 23.97 -9.66
N THR A 159 0.41 24.37 -9.81
CA THR A 159 1.24 24.05 -11.00
C THR A 159 1.91 22.68 -10.95
N ARG A 160 1.95 22.01 -9.79
CA ARG A 160 2.69 20.76 -9.56
C ARG A 160 1.92 19.70 -8.75
N GLY A 161 0.84 20.07 -8.09
CA GLY A 161 0.00 19.17 -7.30
C GLY A 161 -1.33 18.92 -8.00
N GLN A 162 -1.72 17.65 -8.05
CA GLN A 162 -3.07 17.24 -8.44
C GLN A 162 -3.71 16.49 -7.27
N MET A 163 -4.87 16.96 -6.82
CA MET A 163 -5.68 16.28 -5.81
C MET A 163 -6.89 15.64 -6.49
N VAL A 164 -7.17 14.38 -6.16
CA VAL A 164 -8.37 13.65 -6.60
C VAL A 164 -8.99 12.91 -5.44
N GLU A 165 -10.30 12.69 -5.43
CA GLU A 165 -10.93 11.93 -4.34
C GLU A 165 -10.52 10.46 -4.37
N TRP A 166 -10.51 9.88 -5.57
CA TRP A 166 -10.17 8.48 -5.79
C TRP A 166 -9.49 8.32 -7.15
N ALA A 167 -8.34 7.66 -7.17
CA ALA A 167 -7.55 7.48 -8.38
C ALA A 167 -7.65 6.03 -8.89
N PRO A 168 -7.56 5.79 -10.21
CA PRO A 168 -7.40 4.45 -10.77
C PRO A 168 -6.00 3.89 -10.42
N GLN A 169 -5.83 3.46 -9.16
CA GLN A 169 -4.53 3.23 -8.53
C GLN A 169 -3.61 2.32 -9.35
N GLN A 170 -4.13 1.25 -9.95
CA GLN A 170 -3.32 0.34 -10.76
C GLN A 170 -2.77 1.04 -12.02
N LYS A 171 -3.58 1.87 -12.69
CA LYS A 171 -3.15 2.65 -13.86
C LYS A 171 -2.14 3.71 -13.46
N VAL A 172 -2.38 4.41 -12.35
CA VAL A 172 -1.45 5.40 -11.78
C VAL A 172 -0.10 4.75 -11.45
N LEU A 173 -0.06 3.68 -10.67
CA LEU A 173 1.19 2.99 -10.30
C LEU A 173 1.95 2.39 -11.50
N SER A 174 1.26 2.14 -12.61
CA SER A 174 1.87 1.67 -13.85
C SER A 174 2.34 2.81 -14.76
N HIS A 175 1.98 4.06 -14.45
CA HIS A 175 2.27 5.22 -15.28
C HIS A 175 3.76 5.61 -15.20
N PRO A 176 4.44 5.85 -16.34
CA PRO A 176 5.89 6.06 -16.37
C PRO A 176 6.38 7.35 -15.71
N SER A 177 5.49 8.32 -15.45
CA SER A 177 5.83 9.53 -14.69
C SER A 177 5.89 9.32 -13.18
N ILE A 178 5.35 8.23 -12.63
CA ILE A 178 5.44 7.92 -11.20
C ILE A 178 6.88 7.57 -10.82
N ALA A 179 7.37 8.26 -9.79
CA ALA A 179 8.70 8.08 -9.22
C ALA A 179 8.67 7.20 -7.98
N CYS A 180 7.74 7.48 -7.06
CA CYS A 180 7.57 6.74 -5.82
C CYS A 180 6.10 6.77 -5.37
N PHE A 181 5.76 5.86 -4.46
CA PHE A 181 4.42 5.74 -3.88
C PHE A 181 4.49 5.90 -2.36
N LEU A 182 3.85 6.95 -1.84
CA LEU A 182 3.61 7.13 -0.42
C LEU A 182 2.29 6.44 -0.05
N SER A 183 2.40 5.34 0.69
CA SER A 183 1.29 4.47 1.08
C SER A 183 1.14 4.36 2.60
N HIS A 184 0.01 3.81 3.04
CA HIS A 184 -0.23 3.43 4.44
C HIS A 184 0.50 2.15 4.85
N CYS A 185 0.96 1.33 3.88
CA CYS A 185 1.68 0.09 4.15
C CYS A 185 3.14 0.38 4.50
N GLY A 186 3.51 0.08 5.74
CA GLY A 186 4.80 0.49 6.31
C GLY A 186 4.59 1.83 6.98
N GLY A 187 4.55 1.83 8.31
CA GLY A 187 4.50 3.06 9.07
C GLY A 187 5.62 3.97 8.57
N ILE A 188 5.25 5.16 8.10
CA ILE A 188 6.16 6.28 8.24
C ILE A 188 6.27 6.42 9.75
N ASP A 189 7.26 5.74 10.32
CA ASP A 189 7.65 5.92 11.70
C ASP A 189 8.24 7.33 11.73
N VAL A 190 7.35 8.32 11.87
CA VAL A 190 7.71 9.65 12.34
C VAL A 190 8.15 9.44 13.78
N ASN A 191 9.38 8.93 13.92
CA ASN A 191 10.01 8.71 15.20
C ASN A 191 9.94 10.06 15.92
N ARG A 192 9.23 10.09 17.05
CA ARG A 192 9.06 11.29 17.87
C ARG A 192 10.41 11.83 18.38
N ASN A 193 11.48 11.05 18.23
CA ASN A 193 12.82 11.34 18.71
C ASN A 193 13.77 11.92 17.64
N GLU A 194 13.37 11.99 16.36
CA GLU A 194 14.16 12.68 15.33
C GLU A 194 13.88 14.19 15.33
N VAL A 195 14.92 15.01 15.25
CA VAL A 195 14.86 16.48 15.24
C VAL A 195 14.37 16.97 13.86
N GLY A 196 13.39 17.86 13.82
CA GLY A 196 12.78 18.41 12.60
C GLY A 196 11.24 18.33 12.62
N SER A 197 10.56 19.21 11.89
CA SER A 197 9.10 19.14 11.74
C SER A 197 8.70 17.87 10.97
N SER A 198 7.45 17.42 11.12
CA SER A 198 7.00 16.20 10.42
C SER A 198 7.03 16.38 8.90
N CYS A 199 6.77 17.59 8.40
CA CYS A 199 6.86 17.93 6.98
C CYS A 199 8.29 17.80 6.42
N GLU A 200 9.32 18.23 7.16
CA GLU A 200 10.73 18.05 6.77
C GLU A 200 11.10 16.56 6.69
N LYS A 201 10.63 15.75 7.64
CA LYS A 201 10.85 14.31 7.63
C LYS A 201 10.24 13.65 6.39
N ILE A 202 9.02 14.04 6.01
CA ILE A 202 8.35 13.55 4.80
C ILE A 202 9.18 13.88 3.55
N LYS A 203 9.59 15.15 3.41
CA LYS A 203 10.47 15.58 2.31
C LYS A 203 11.76 14.74 2.26
N ASN A 204 12.48 14.67 3.37
CA ASN A 204 13.77 13.98 3.45
C ASN A 204 13.62 12.48 3.12
N LYS A 205 12.52 11.85 3.54
CA LYS A 205 12.25 10.45 3.23
C LYS A 205 11.96 10.22 1.75
N VAL A 206 11.18 11.12 1.14
CA VAL A 206 10.95 11.09 -0.32
C VAL A 206 12.27 11.24 -1.06
N GLU A 207 13.11 12.21 -0.67
CA GLU A 207 14.43 12.42 -1.29
C GLU A 207 15.34 11.20 -1.11
N GLN A 208 15.36 10.59 0.07
CA GLN A 208 16.09 9.34 0.34
C GLN A 208 15.63 8.22 -0.60
N VAL A 209 14.32 7.99 -0.71
CA VAL A 209 13.77 6.92 -1.56
C VAL A 209 14.12 7.14 -3.04
N LEU A 210 14.07 8.39 -3.50
CA LEU A 210 14.33 8.74 -4.89
C LEU A 210 15.82 8.76 -5.25
N SER A 211 16.72 8.90 -4.26
CA SER A 211 18.17 8.93 -4.48
C SER A 211 18.85 7.58 -4.22
N ASP A 212 18.19 6.64 -3.55
CA ASP A 212 18.75 5.34 -3.22
C ASP A 212 18.59 4.33 -4.37
N GLU A 213 19.68 4.07 -5.07
CA GLU A 213 19.74 3.09 -6.16
C GLU A 213 19.45 1.66 -5.67
N ASN A 214 19.76 1.32 -4.42
CA ASN A 214 19.46 -0.01 -3.87
C ASN A 214 17.96 -0.18 -3.66
N ILE A 215 17.25 0.86 -3.20
CA ILE A 215 15.78 0.82 -3.11
C ILE A 215 15.18 0.61 -4.50
N THR A 216 15.69 1.34 -5.49
CA THR A 216 15.22 1.24 -6.88
C THR A 216 15.48 -0.16 -7.46
N ALA A 217 16.69 -0.71 -7.27
CA ALA A 217 17.05 -2.05 -7.75
C ALA A 217 16.19 -3.14 -7.09
N ARG A 218 15.98 -3.06 -5.76
CA ARG A 218 15.10 -3.99 -5.04
C ARG A 218 13.66 -3.89 -5.52
N ALA A 219 13.13 -2.70 -5.75
CA ALA A 219 11.77 -2.54 -6.27
C ALA A 219 11.62 -3.21 -7.65
N ALA A 220 12.62 -3.09 -8.52
CA ALA A 220 12.63 -3.76 -9.83
C ALA A 220 12.71 -5.29 -9.69
N GLU A 221 13.55 -5.81 -8.80
CA GLU A 221 13.65 -7.25 -8.51
C GLU A 221 12.32 -7.82 -8.00
N PHE A 222 11.67 -7.12 -7.06
CA PHE A 222 10.36 -7.52 -6.53
C PHE A 222 9.29 -7.53 -7.62
N LYS A 223 9.30 -6.54 -8.53
CA LYS A 223 8.41 -6.50 -9.70
C LYS A 223 8.64 -7.71 -10.60
N GLU A 224 9.88 -8.06 -10.90
CA GLU A 224 10.20 -9.22 -11.74
C GLU A 224 9.70 -10.53 -11.10
N LYS A 225 9.95 -10.72 -9.81
CA LYS A 225 9.46 -11.87 -9.03
C LYS A 225 7.93 -11.98 -9.05
N ALA A 226 7.23 -10.86 -8.84
CA ALA A 226 5.77 -10.78 -8.97
C ALA A 226 5.30 -11.27 -10.35
N MET A 227 5.85 -10.69 -11.42
CA MET A 227 5.46 -11.01 -12.80
C MET A 227 5.77 -12.47 -13.15
N LYS A 228 6.92 -12.99 -12.73
CA LYS A 228 7.32 -14.38 -12.94
C LYS A 228 6.42 -15.37 -12.20
N SER A 229 5.94 -15.02 -11.00
CA SER A 229 5.04 -15.88 -10.24
C SER A 229 3.62 -15.90 -10.83
N ALA A 230 3.13 -14.74 -11.28
CA ALA A 230 1.77 -14.56 -11.78
C ALA A 230 1.56 -15.01 -13.24
N ARG A 231 2.59 -14.97 -14.10
CA ARG A 231 2.48 -15.37 -15.52
C ARG A 231 2.06 -16.83 -15.69
N GLU A 232 1.60 -17.17 -16.90
CA GLU A 232 1.29 -18.55 -17.27
C GLU A 232 2.49 -19.50 -17.01
N GLY A 233 2.21 -20.63 -16.35
CA GLY A 233 3.23 -21.58 -15.90
C GLY A 233 4.07 -21.14 -14.70
N GLY A 234 3.88 -19.91 -14.19
CA GLY A 234 4.41 -19.42 -12.93
C GLY A 234 3.85 -20.14 -11.71
N TYR A 235 4.49 -20.00 -10.55
CA TYR A 235 4.13 -20.74 -9.34
C TYR A 235 2.72 -20.41 -8.86
N SER A 236 2.39 -19.13 -8.76
CA SER A 236 1.05 -18.69 -8.34
C SER A 236 -0.04 -19.09 -9.34
N CYS A 237 0.25 -18.99 -10.65
CA CYS A 237 -0.67 -19.43 -11.70
C CYS A 237 -0.95 -20.94 -11.62
N LYS A 238 0.09 -21.77 -11.43
CA LYS A 238 -0.05 -23.22 -11.23
C LYS A 238 -0.85 -23.56 -9.98
N ASN A 239 -0.57 -22.89 -8.86
CA ASN A 239 -1.31 -23.08 -7.62
C ASN A 239 -2.80 -22.79 -7.80
N PHE A 240 -3.13 -21.67 -8.44
CA PHE A 240 -4.51 -21.31 -8.71
C PHE A 240 -5.19 -22.32 -9.64
N ASN A 241 -4.55 -22.73 -10.74
CA ASN A 241 -5.11 -23.72 -11.66
C ASN A 241 -5.34 -25.08 -11.00
N ASN A 242 -4.40 -25.53 -10.15
CA ASN A 242 -4.55 -26.77 -9.38
C ASN A 242 -5.72 -26.69 -8.41
N PHE A 243 -5.90 -25.54 -7.75
CA PHE A 243 -7.06 -25.28 -6.90
C PHE A 243 -8.38 -25.31 -7.68
N ILE A 244 -8.44 -24.69 -8.86
CA ILE A 244 -9.62 -24.76 -9.75
C ILE A 244 -9.90 -26.21 -10.18
N ALA A 245 -8.87 -26.98 -10.53
CA ALA A 245 -9.03 -28.39 -10.91
C ALA A 245 -9.57 -29.23 -9.74
N TRP A 246 -9.05 -29.02 -8.53
CA TRP A 246 -9.53 -29.65 -7.31
C TRP A 246 -11.00 -29.34 -7.02
N MET A 247 -11.43 -28.08 -7.18
CA MET A 247 -12.84 -27.70 -6.98
C MET A 247 -13.81 -28.35 -7.98
N LYS A 248 -13.31 -28.79 -9.13
CA LYS A 248 -14.12 -29.41 -10.19
C LYS A 248 -14.18 -30.93 -10.10
N ALA A 249 -13.31 -31.55 -9.30
CA ALA A 249 -13.22 -32.99 -9.10
C ALA A 249 -14.25 -33.46 -8.06
#